data_AF-X1BMX7-F1
#
_entry.id   AF-X1BMX7-F1
#
_cell.length_a   1.000
_cell.length_b   1.000
_cell.length_c   1.000
_cell.angle_alpha   90.00
_cell.angle_beta   90.00
_cell.angle_gamma   90.00
#
_symmetry.space_group_name_H-M   'P 1'
#
loop_
_entity.id
_entity.type
_entity.pdbx_description
1 polymer ?
#
loop_
_entity_poly.entity_id
_entity_poly.type
_entity_poly.pdbx_seq_one_letter_code
_entity_poly.pdbx_strand_id
1 'polypeptide(L)' 'MKDYECVQVEHHKDVGKTIEEYERNGWHLHTYQMAGMGAGPMSYSVNHYLLFERGK' A
#
# COMPACT_ATOMS: atom_id res chain seq x y z
N MET A 1 8.44 -4.14 20.11
CA MET A 1 8.88 -3.10 19.16
C MET A 1 8.32 -3.52 17.83
N LYS A 2 7.70 -2.58 17.11
CA LYS A 2 7.03 -2.85 15.85
C LYS A 2 7.99 -2.68 14.68
N ASP A 3 7.96 -3.63 13.76
CA ASP A 3 8.57 -3.49 12.44
C ASP A 3 7.57 -2.81 11.51
N TYR A 4 8.08 -2.00 10.58
CA TYR A 4 7.27 -1.29 9.59
C TYR A 4 7.82 -1.51 8.18
N GLU A 5 6.92 -1.74 7.23
CA GLU A 5 7.27 -1.92 5.82
C GLU A 5 6.30 -1.15 4.93
N CYS A 6 6.82 -0.28 4.07
CA CYS A 6 6.02 0.50 3.12
C CYS A 6 6.16 -0.08 1.72
N VAL A 7 5.04 -0.47 1.12
CA VAL A 7 4.98 -1.13 -0.18
C VAL A 7 4.29 -0.22 -1.17
N GLN A 8 4.95 0.03 -2.30
CA GLN A 8 4.31 0.68 -3.46
C GLN A 8 3.62 -0.39 -4.32
N VAL A 9 2.34 -0.18 -4.58
CA VAL A 9 1.52 -0.95 -5.51
C VAL A 9 1.17 -0.03 -6.69
N GLU A 10 1.54 -0.45 -7.89
CA GLU A 10 1.41 0.37 -9.10
C GLU A 10 -0.04 0.46 -9.60
N HIS A 11 -0.85 -0.58 -9.37
CA HIS A 11 -2.21 -0.65 -9.89
C HIS A 11 -3.21 -1.02 -8.79
N HIS A 12 -4.31 -0.26 -8.67
CA HIS A 12 -5.34 -0.44 -7.63
C HIS A 12 -5.91 -1.87 -7.54
N LYS A 13 -5.93 -2.62 -8.66
CA LYS A 13 -6.40 -4.02 -8.69
C LYS A 13 -5.54 -4.96 -7.84
N ASP A 14 -4.26 -4.65 -7.65
CA ASP A 14 -3.32 -5.50 -6.90
C ASP A 14 -3.29 -5.17 -5.41
N VAL A 15 -3.97 -4.10 -4.97
CA VAL A 15 -3.99 -3.67 -3.56
C VAL A 15 -4.55 -4.77 -2.67
N GLY A 16 -5.72 -5.32 -3.01
CA GLY A 16 -6.35 -6.38 -2.20
C GLY A 16 -5.46 -7.62 -2.10
N LYS A 17 -4.90 -8.06 -3.22
CA LYS A 17 -3.96 -9.18 -3.28
C LYS A 17 -2.73 -8.94 -2.40
N THR A 18 -2.15 -7.74 -2.46
CA THR A 18 -0.98 -7.36 -1.66
C THR A 18 -1.30 -7.39 -0.16
N ILE A 19 -2.47 -6.86 0.25
CA ILE A 19 -2.92 -6.90 1.65
C ILE A 19 -3.06 -8.35 2.12
N GLU A 20 -3.75 -9.20 1.35
CA GLU A 20 -3.92 -10.62 1.73
C GLU A 20 -2.57 -11.35 1.87
N GLU A 21 -1.61 -11.08 0.97
CA GLU A 21 -0.28 -11.68 1.03
C GLU A 21 0.49 -11.25 2.28
N TYR A 22 0.47 -9.96 2.64
CA TYR A 22 1.13 -9.45 3.85
C TYR A 22 0.45 -9.96 5.12
N GLU A 23 -0.88 -9.98 5.16
CA GLU A 23 -1.66 -10.50 6.30
C GLU A 23 -1.38 -11.98 6.56
N ARG A 24 -1.28 -12.80 5.50
CA ARG A 24 -0.88 -14.22 5.62
C ARG A 24 0.53 -14.40 6.19
N ASN A 25 1.40 -13.40 6.01
CA ASN A 25 2.77 -13.38 6.53
C ASN A 25 2.89 -12.73 7.92
N GLY A 26 1.75 -12.49 8.59
CA GLY A 26 1.71 -11.96 9.95
C GLY A 26 1.92 -10.46 10.05
N TRP A 27 1.82 -9.73 8.93
CA TRP A 27 1.78 -8.28 8.93
C TRP A 27 0.34 -7.77 9.06
N HIS A 28 0.17 -6.54 9.52
CA HIS A 28 -1.12 -5.87 9.61
C HIS A 28 -1.06 -4.53 8.87
N LEU A 29 -2.09 -4.24 8.07
CA LEU A 29 -2.16 -2.96 7.39
C LEU A 29 -2.36 -1.84 8.41
N HIS A 30 -1.37 -0.94 8.49
CA HIS A 30 -1.39 0.22 9.37
C HIS A 30 -2.05 1.42 8.69
N THR A 31 -1.67 1.72 7.45
CA THR A 31 -2.29 2.79 6.66
C THR A 31 -2.18 2.56 5.17
N TYR A 32 -3.05 3.22 4.42
CA TYR A 32 -3.07 3.21 2.96
C TYR A 32 -3.18 4.65 2.45
N GLN A 33 -2.21 5.05 1.64
CA GLN A 33 -2.18 6.36 0.98
C GLN A 33 -2.08 6.21 -0.54
N MET A 34 -2.55 7.22 -1.25
CA MET A 34 -2.44 7.29 -2.70
C MET A 34 -1.67 8.56 -3.08
N ALA A 35 -0.73 8.44 -4.01
CA ALA A 35 -0.05 9.57 -4.62
C ALA A 35 -0.31 9.54 -6.13
N GLY A 36 -1.15 10.47 -6.60
CA GLY A 36 -1.30 10.71 -8.03
C GLY A 36 -0.33 11.81 -8.48
N MET A 37 0.36 11.60 -9.60
CA MET A 37 0.99 12.71 -10.32
C MET A 37 0.03 13.19 -11.42
N GLY A 38 -0.62 14.33 -11.17
CA GLY A 38 -1.43 15.00 -12.18
C GLY A 38 -1.96 16.34 -11.69
N ALA A 39 -1.63 17.42 -12.41
CA ALA A 39 -2.39 18.65 -12.34
C ALA A 39 -3.53 18.56 -13.39
N GLY A 40 -4.77 18.49 -12.92
CA GLY A 40 -5.97 18.47 -13.80
C GLY A 40 -6.35 17.08 -14.32
N PRO A 41 -7.14 16.98 -15.40
CA PRO A 41 -7.76 15.73 -15.89
C PRO A 41 -6.77 14.69 -16.46
N MET A 42 -5.47 14.92 -16.32
CA MET A 42 -4.38 14.12 -16.87
C MET A 42 -3.57 13.39 -15.80
N SER A 43 -4.21 12.96 -14.71
CA SER A 43 -3.56 12.03 -13.76
C SER A 43 -3.51 10.63 -14.39
N TYR A 44 -2.41 10.33 -15.08
CA TYR A 44 -2.23 9.07 -15.82
C TYR A 44 -1.79 7.90 -14.94
N SER A 45 -1.25 8.18 -13.75
CA SER A 45 -0.78 7.16 -12.82
C SER A 45 -1.08 7.55 -11.37
N VAL A 46 -1.59 6.58 -10.61
CA VAL A 46 -1.83 6.68 -9.17
C VAL A 46 -0.99 5.60 -8.53
N ASN A 47 -0.01 6.00 -7.72
CA ASN A 47 0.75 5.07 -6.90
C ASN A 47 -0.03 4.83 -5.60
N HIS A 48 -0.08 3.57 -5.18
CA HIS A 48 -0.74 3.14 -3.96
C HIS A 48 0.34 2.73 -2.94
N TYR A 49 0.37 3.35 -1.76
CA TYR A 49 1.34 3.07 -0.72
C TYR A 49 0.66 2.41 0.47
N LEU A 50 1.04 1.18 0.77
CA LEU A 50 0.52 0.40 1.89
C LEU A 50 1.60 0.31 2.96
N LEU A 51 1.35 0.88 4.14
CA LEU A 51 2.23 0.71 5.30
C LEU A 51 1.72 -0.46 6.12
N PHE A 52 2.58 -1.46 6.32
CA PHE A 52 2.33 -2.60 7.16
C PHE A 52 3.13 -2.52 8.45
N GLU A 53 2.59 -3.09 9.52
CA GLU A 53 3.28 -3.26 10.79
C GLU A 53 3.26 -4.73 11.25
N ARG A 54 4.33 -5.16 11.93
CA ARG A 54 4.41 -6.50 12.52
C ARG A 54 5.09 -6.45 13.88
N GLY A 55 4.62 -7.30 14.80
CA GLY A 55 5.09 -7.33 16.18
C GLY A 55 4.15 -6.62 17.15
N LYS A 56 4.46 -6.78 18.45
CA LYS A 56 3.65 -6.28 19.58
C LYS A 56 4.05 -4.84 19.95
#